data_AF-A0A1G7IVE3-F1
#
_entry.id   AF-A0A1G7IVE3-F1
#
_cell.length_a   1.000
_cell.length_b   1.000
_cell.length_c   1.000
_cell.angle_alpha   90.00
_cell.angle_beta   90.00
_cell.angle_gamma   90.00
#
_symmetry.space_group_name_H-M   'P 1'
#
loop_
_entity.id
_entity.type
_entity.pdbx_description
1 polymer ?
#
loop_
_entity_poly.entity_id
_entity_poly.type
_entity_poly.pdbx_seq_one_letter_code
_entity_poly.pdbx_strand_id
1 'polypeptide(L)'
;MSPPAHSANPAVQEFAAKIAQSLTILAQALGSIIIPLATVMMIVSIIMFIFGSIFHSSNIKKAGAAGMISVAVGILLYYAIPTIMGILQAMSAPFK
;
A
#
# COMPACT_ATOMS: atom_id res chain seq x y z
N MET A 1 -13.49 25.55 -39.73
CA MET A 1 -14.46 24.73 -38.97
C MET A 1 -13.68 23.94 -37.94
N SER A 2 -13.62 24.45 -36.72
CA SER A 2 -12.94 23.77 -35.60
C SER A 2 -13.90 22.71 -35.03
N PRO A 3 -13.45 21.47 -34.78
CA PRO A 3 -14.31 20.44 -34.20
C PRO A 3 -14.79 20.86 -32.81
N PRO A 4 -16.03 20.56 -32.41
CA PRO A 4 -16.56 20.91 -31.11
C PRO A 4 -15.77 20.17 -30.02
N ALA A 5 -15.17 20.95 -29.11
CA ALA A 5 -14.59 20.43 -27.88
C ALA A 5 -15.67 19.61 -27.17
N HIS A 6 -15.43 18.31 -26.99
CA HIS A 6 -16.23 17.48 -26.10
C HIS A 6 -16.08 18.07 -24.69
N SER A 7 -17.01 18.93 -24.30
CA SER A 7 -17.19 19.38 -22.93
C SER A 7 -17.50 18.14 -22.10
N ALA A 8 -16.51 17.64 -21.36
CA ALA A 8 -16.71 16.58 -20.40
C ALA A 8 -17.93 16.95 -19.53
N ASN A 9 -18.94 16.08 -19.51
CA ASN A 9 -20.17 16.32 -18.77
C ASN A 9 -19.80 16.60 -17.29
N PRO A 10 -20.19 17.75 -16.72
CA PRO A 10 -19.81 18.14 -15.37
C PRO A 10 -20.24 17.09 -14.32
N ALA A 11 -21.33 16.37 -14.56
CA ALA A 11 -21.78 15.27 -13.70
C ALA A 11 -20.78 14.10 -13.65
N VAL A 12 -20.08 13.80 -14.76
CA VAL A 12 -19.08 12.74 -14.85
C VAL A 12 -17.80 13.13 -14.10
N GLN A 13 -17.40 14.40 -14.19
CA GLN A 13 -16.27 14.93 -13.42
C GLN A 13 -16.55 14.97 -11.92
N GLU A 14 -17.75 15.38 -11.52
CA GLU A 14 -18.12 15.43 -10.11
C GLU A 14 -18.20 14.03 -9.49
N PHE A 15 -18.73 13.04 -10.24
CA PHE A 15 -18.73 11.64 -9.83
C PHE A 15 -17.31 11.09 -9.66
N ALA A 16 -16.42 11.33 -10.63
CA ALA A 16 -15.03 10.90 -10.56
C ALA A 16 -14.30 11.53 -9.36
N ALA A 17 -14.54 12.82 -9.08
CA ALA A 17 -13.97 13.51 -7.94
C ALA A 17 -14.45 12.92 -6.61
N LYS A 18 -15.74 12.62 -6.46
CA LYS A 18 -16.29 12.00 -5.24
C LYS A 18 -15.75 10.58 -5.01
N ILE A 19 -15.58 9.79 -6.08
CA ILE A 19 -14.93 8.47 -5.98
C ILE A 19 -13.47 8.62 -5.56
N ALA A 20 -12.70 9.49 -6.22
CA ALA A 20 -11.31 9.72 -5.88
C ALA A 20 -11.14 10.21 -4.42
N GLN A 21 -12.02 11.09 -3.96
CA GLN A 21 -12.04 11.58 -2.59
C GLN A 21 -12.33 10.45 -1.59
N SER A 22 -13.34 9.60 -1.88
CA SER A 22 -13.67 8.45 -1.04
C SER A 22 -12.52 7.45 -0.94
N LEU A 23 -11.85 7.16 -2.06
CA LEU A 23 -10.67 6.30 -2.11
C LEU A 23 -9.50 6.90 -1.33
N THR A 24 -9.34 8.23 -1.37
CA THR A 24 -8.28 8.94 -0.63
C THR A 24 -8.51 8.86 0.88
N ILE A 25 -9.74 9.07 1.33
CA ILE A 25 -10.10 8.95 2.75
C ILE A 25 -9.88 7.51 3.23
N LEU A 26 -10.30 6.52 2.44
CA LEU A 26 -10.08 5.12 2.77
C LEU A 26 -8.58 4.78 2.85
N ALA A 27 -7.78 5.27 1.90
CA ALA A 27 -6.34 5.08 1.89
C ALA A 27 -5.65 5.73 3.10
N GLN A 28 -6.08 6.93 3.51
CA GLN A 28 -5.56 7.59 4.72
C GLN A 28 -5.92 6.83 6.00
N ALA A 29 -7.17 6.40 6.11
CA ALA A 29 -7.63 5.62 7.27
C ALA A 29 -6.84 4.32 7.40
N LEU A 30 -6.71 3.55 6.31
CA LEU A 30 -5.93 2.31 6.29
C LEU A 30 -4.43 2.58 6.51
N GLY A 31 -3.88 3.64 5.91
CA GLY A 31 -2.49 4.04 6.06
C GLY A 31 -2.06 4.23 7.51
N SER A 32 -2.92 4.84 8.34
CA SER A 32 -2.63 5.06 9.76
C SER A 32 -2.53 3.76 10.59
N ILE A 33 -3.17 2.67 10.15
CA ILE A 33 -3.24 1.40 10.87
C ILE A 33 -2.20 0.39 10.36
N ILE A 34 -1.79 0.50 9.09
CA ILE A 34 -0.87 -0.45 8.45
C ILE A 34 0.46 -0.57 9.20
N ILE A 35 1.09 0.54 9.59
CA ILE A 35 2.38 0.50 10.29
C ILE A 35 2.28 -0.11 11.70
N PRO A 36 1.33 0.29 12.56
CA PRO A 36 1.08 -0.39 13.83
C PRO A 36 0.79 -1.89 13.66
N LEU A 37 -0.04 -2.27 12.68
CA LEU A 37 -0.40 -3.66 12.41
C LEU A 37 0.82 -4.49 11.97
N ALA A 38 1.61 -3.95 11.05
CA ALA A 38 2.85 -4.58 10.59
C ALA A 38 3.84 -4.78 11.75
N THR A 39 3.92 -3.82 12.67
CA THR A 39 4.76 -3.91 13.88
C THR A 39 4.33 -5.07 14.77
N VAL A 40 3.02 -5.21 15.04
CA VAL A 40 2.49 -6.33 15.83
C VAL A 40 2.79 -7.67 15.15
N MET A 41 2.56 -7.78 13.84
CA MET A 41 2.84 -9.00 13.08
C MET A 41 4.34 -9.34 13.08
N MET A 42 5.21 -8.34 13.01
CA MET A 42 6.66 -8.53 13.08
C MET A 42 7.07 -9.09 14.46
N ILE A 43 6.53 -8.54 15.54
CA ILE A 43 6.79 -9.02 16.90
C ILE A 43 6.36 -10.48 17.05
N VAL A 44 5.14 -10.82 16.62
CA VAL A 44 4.65 -12.21 16.67
C VAL A 44 5.55 -13.15 15.86
N SER A 45 6.00 -12.71 14.68
CA SER A 45 6.88 -13.50 13.82
C SER A 45 8.27 -13.70 14.43
N ILE A 46 8.83 -12.67 15.08
CA ILE A 46 10.10 -12.76 15.82
C ILE A 46 9.96 -13.73 17.00
N ILE A 47 8.86 -13.65 17.76
CA ILE A 47 8.58 -14.56 18.87
C ILE A 47 8.53 -16.00 18.34
N MET A 48 7.74 -16.27 17.29
CA MET A 48 7.71 -17.60 16.68
C MET A 48 9.10 -18.06 16.23
N PHE A 49 9.91 -17.19 15.62
CA PHE A 49 11.26 -17.55 15.19
C PHE A 49 12.16 -17.95 16.38
N ILE A 50 12.14 -17.16 17.47
CA ILE A 50 12.92 -17.43 18.69
C ILE A 50 12.44 -18.73 19.34
N PHE A 51 11.14 -18.91 19.53
CA PHE A 51 10.57 -20.14 20.09
C PHE A 51 10.92 -21.35 19.22
N GLY A 52 10.76 -21.26 17.91
CA GLY A 52 11.17 -22.31 16.98
C GLY A 52 12.66 -22.65 17.07
N SER A 53 13.50 -21.66 17.32
CA SER A 53 14.93 -21.86 17.53
C SER A 53 15.24 -22.57 18.87
N ILE A 54 14.61 -22.15 19.97
CA ILE A 54 14.82 -22.75 21.30
C ILE A 54 14.33 -24.20 21.32
N PHE A 55 13.13 -24.45 20.82
CA PHE A 55 12.52 -25.79 20.78
C PHE A 55 13.05 -26.66 19.63
N HIS A 56 14.04 -26.18 18.86
CA HIS A 56 14.59 -26.86 17.67
C HIS A 56 13.51 -27.26 16.65
N SER A 57 12.35 -26.59 16.67
CA SER A 57 11.25 -26.85 15.76
C SER A 57 11.45 -26.08 14.47
N SER A 58 11.88 -26.80 13.43
CA SER A 58 12.08 -26.23 12.10
C SER A 58 10.79 -25.65 11.51
N ASN A 59 9.63 -26.20 11.84
CA ASN A 59 8.33 -25.70 11.34
C ASN A 59 7.98 -24.34 11.95
N ILE A 60 8.11 -24.19 13.27
CA ILE A 60 7.83 -22.93 13.96
C ILE A 60 8.84 -21.85 13.54
N LYS A 61 10.13 -22.22 13.42
CA LYS A 61 11.17 -21.31 12.94
C LYS A 61 10.88 -20.82 11.52
N LYS A 62 10.48 -21.72 10.61
CA LYS A 62 10.11 -21.37 9.23
C LYS A 62 8.86 -20.48 9.19
N ALA A 63 7.86 -20.75 10.03
CA ALA A 63 6.67 -19.91 10.13
C ALA A 63 7.02 -18.48 10.58
N GLY A 64 7.86 -18.33 11.62
CA GLY A 64 8.36 -17.03 12.05
C GLY A 64 9.17 -16.32 10.97
N ALA A 65 10.06 -17.03 10.27
CA ALA A 65 10.84 -16.45 9.17
C ALA A 65 9.96 -16.01 8.00
N ALA A 66 8.98 -16.83 7.61
CA ALA A 66 8.02 -16.51 6.57
C ALA A 66 7.17 -15.28 6.95
N GLY A 67 6.75 -15.18 8.21
CA GLY A 67 6.04 -14.02 8.74
C GLY A 67 6.87 -12.74 8.69
N MET A 68 8.16 -12.81 9.03
CA MET A 68 9.06 -11.65 8.91
C MET A 68 9.22 -11.19 7.46
N ILE A 69 9.40 -12.14 6.52
CA ILE A 69 9.52 -11.83 5.09
C ILE A 69 8.22 -11.23 4.55
N SER A 70 7.06 -11.79 4.91
CA SER A 70 5.77 -11.30 4.42
C SER A 70 5.48 -9.88 4.91
N VAL A 71 5.81 -9.56 6.16
CA VAL A 71 5.70 -8.20 6.70
C VAL A 71 6.64 -7.25 5.96
N ALA A 72 7.89 -7.63 5.74
CA ALA A 72 8.86 -6.80 5.02
C ALA A 72 8.39 -6.49 3.58
N VAL A 73 7.89 -7.49 2.86
CA VAL A 73 7.32 -7.31 1.51
C VAL A 73 6.08 -6.42 1.56
N GLY A 74 5.18 -6.62 2.53
CA GLY A 74 3.97 -5.81 2.69
C GLY A 74 4.29 -4.33 2.92
N ILE A 75 5.26 -4.02 3.77
CA ILE A 75 5.73 -2.65 4.02
C ILE A 75 6.37 -2.06 2.76
N LEU A 76 7.18 -2.83 2.03
CA LEU A 76 7.82 -2.38 0.80
C LEU A 76 6.78 -2.00 -0.25
N LEU A 77 5.75 -2.84 -0.45
CA LEU A 77 4.64 -2.54 -1.35
C LEU A 77 3.85 -1.30 -0.92
N TYR A 78 3.62 -1.14 0.38
CA TYR A 78 2.94 0.05 0.92
C TYR A 78 3.67 1.35 0.54
N TYR A 79 5.00 1.38 0.63
CA TYR A 79 5.80 2.55 0.22
C TYR A 79 6.04 2.65 -1.30
N ALA A 80 5.97 1.53 -2.03
CA ALA A 80 6.15 1.53 -3.48
C ALA A 80 5.02 2.27 -4.21
N ILE A 81 3.76 2.13 -3.75
CA ILE A 81 2.59 2.78 -4.38
C ILE A 81 2.75 4.30 -4.49
N PRO A 82 2.97 5.07 -3.40
CA PRO A 82 3.14 6.52 -3.49
C PRO A 82 4.36 6.92 -4.31
N THR A 83 5.44 6.10 -4.26
CA THR A 83 6.66 6.35 -5.03
C THR A 83 6.40 6.24 -6.53
N ILE A 84 5.71 5.20 -6.98
CA ILE A 84 5.33 5.00 -8.39
C ILE A 84 4.42 6.13 -8.87
N MET A 85 3.43 6.51 -8.05
CA MET A 85 2.53 7.63 -8.36
C MET A 85 3.30 8.96 -8.48
N GLY A 86 4.27 9.21 -7.60
CA GLY A 86 5.14 10.38 -7.67
C GLY A 86 5.97 10.43 -8.94
N ILE A 87 6.54 9.30 -9.36
CA ILE A 87 7.30 9.19 -10.62
C ILE A 87 6.40 9.48 -11.83
N LEU A 88 5.19 8.90 -11.88
CA LEU A 88 4.24 9.14 -12.97
C LEU A 88 3.81 10.61 -13.04
N GLN A 89 3.63 11.27 -11.90
CA GLN A 89 3.32 12.71 -11.85
C GLN A 89 4.50 13.55 -12.33
N ALA A 90 5.73 13.25 -11.90
CA ALA A 90 6.93 13.96 -12.34
C ALA A 90 7.18 13.80 -13.86
N MET A 91 6.91 12.62 -14.42
CA MET A 91 7.04 12.36 -15.86
C MET A 91 5.94 12.99 -16.70
N SER A 92 4.75 13.21 -16.14
CA SER A 92 3.62 13.86 -16.85
C SER A 92 3.64 15.39 -16.75
N ALA A 93 4.36 15.96 -15.78
CA ALA A 93 4.57 17.40 -15.66
C ALA A 93 5.13 18.09 -16.92
N PRO A 94 6.11 17.53 -17.67
CA PRO A 94 6.62 18.14 -18.90
C PRO A 94 5.69 17.99 -20.13
N PHE A 95 4.61 17.21 -20.04
CA PHE A 95 3.63 17.05 -21.13
C PHE A 95 2.34 17.87 -20.91
N LYS A 96 2.30 18.71 -19.87
CA LYS A 96 1.22 19.65 -19.60
C LYS A 96 1.55 21.05 -20.11
#